data_AF-A0A072TWT3-F1
#
_entry.id   AF-A0A072TWT3-F1
#
_cell.length_a   1.000
_cell.length_b   1.000
_cell.length_c   1.000
_cell.angle_alpha   90.00
_cell.angle_beta   90.00
_cell.angle_gamma   90.00
#
_symmetry.space_group_name_H-M   'P 1'
#
loop_
_entity.id
_entity.type
_entity.pdbx_description
1 polymer ?
#
loop_
_entity_poly.entity_id
_entity_poly.type
_entity_poly.pdbx_seq_one_letter_code
_entity_poly.pdbx_strand_id
1 'polypeptide(L)'
;MELFPTIVTIAKTIEVISSRTKDGLDGSLQLMYEELQVLSPLVPIREFYFLRYCKQFEEGWAIVDVSYEFPHNKHFASKFRGHRLPSGCFIL
;
A
#
# COMPACT_ATOMS: atom_id res chain seq x y z
N MET A 1 -19.04 -11.99 -15.10
CA MET A 1 -17.64 -12.45 -15.15
C MET A 1 -16.84 -11.42 -14.37
N GLU A 2 -16.69 -11.62 -13.06
CA GLU A 2 -15.82 -10.75 -12.26
C GLU A 2 -14.38 -11.18 -12.51
N LEU A 3 -13.64 -10.36 -13.26
CA LEU A 3 -12.31 -10.72 -13.74
C LEU A 3 -11.21 -10.60 -12.66
N PHE A 4 -11.54 -10.15 -11.45
CA PHE A 4 -10.58 -10.04 -10.34
C PHE A 4 -11.25 -10.28 -8.97
N PRO A 5 -11.47 -11.54 -8.56
CA PRO A 5 -11.95 -11.82 -7.22
C PRO A 5 -10.80 -11.60 -6.23
N THR A 6 -11.01 -10.69 -5.28
CA THR A 6 -10.37 -10.72 -3.94
C THR A 6 -8.84 -10.86 -3.90
N ILE A 7 -8.10 -10.24 -4.84
CA ILE A 7 -6.63 -10.26 -4.79
C ILE A 7 -6.13 -9.51 -3.55
N VAL A 8 -6.77 -8.39 -3.22
CA VAL A 8 -6.51 -7.65 -1.97
C VAL A 8 -7.56 -8.07 -0.95
N THR A 9 -7.15 -8.77 0.11
CA THR A 9 -8.05 -9.20 1.18
C THR A 9 -8.15 -8.17 2.30
N ILE A 10 -7.04 -7.48 2.59
CA ILE A 10 -6.97 -6.41 3.57
C ILE A 10 -6.21 -5.23 2.97
N ALA A 11 -6.70 -4.02 3.20
CA ALA A 11 -5.98 -2.77 2.99
C ALA A 11 -6.31 -1.81 4.14
N LYS A 12 -5.28 -1.28 4.80
CA LYS A 12 -5.42 -0.41 5.97
C LYS A 12 -4.35 0.68 5.95
N THR A 13 -4.75 1.90 6.27
CA THR A 13 -3.81 2.96 6.67
C THR A 13 -3.41 2.71 8.12
N ILE A 14 -2.13 2.52 8.36
CA ILE A 14 -1.56 2.35 9.70
C ILE A 14 -1.34 3.72 10.35
N GLU A 15 -0.75 4.65 9.60
CA GLU A 15 -0.41 5.98 10.09
C GLU A 15 -0.38 6.99 8.94
N VAL A 16 -0.78 8.24 9.22
CA VAL A 16 -0.54 9.37 8.32
C VAL A 16 0.70 10.10 8.83
N ILE A 17 1.83 9.90 8.15
CA ILE A 17 3.14 10.43 8.54
C ILE A 17 3.23 11.93 8.26
N SER A 18 2.66 12.38 7.14
CA SER A 18 2.61 13.79 6.77
C SER A 18 1.28 14.11 6.12
N SER A 19 0.68 15.24 6.50
CA SER A 19 -0.47 15.81 5.80
C SER A 19 -0.28 17.31 5.68
N ARG A 20 -0.40 17.85 4.46
CA ARG A 20 -0.27 19.29 4.21
C ARG A 20 -1.55 20.06 4.53
N THR A 21 -2.68 19.36 4.51
CA THR A 21 -4.01 19.92 4.77
C THR A 21 -4.70 19.14 5.87
N LYS A 22 -5.48 19.81 6.71
CA LYS A 22 -6.10 19.23 7.91
C LYS A 22 -6.94 17.98 7.61
N ASP A 23 -7.54 17.92 6.42
CA ASP A 23 -8.46 16.85 6.01
C ASP A 23 -8.23 16.34 4.57
N GLY A 24 -7.14 16.77 3.90
CA GLY A 24 -6.92 16.53 2.47
C GLY A 24 -5.82 15.52 2.18
N LEU A 25 -6.01 14.72 1.12
CA LEU A 25 -5.04 13.74 0.63
C LEU A 25 -3.89 14.39 -0.18
N ASP A 26 -3.99 15.66 -0.56
CA ASP A 26 -2.96 16.34 -1.35
C ASP A 26 -1.67 16.55 -0.56
N GLY A 27 -0.60 15.93 -1.04
CA GLY A 27 0.71 15.90 -0.39
C GLY A 27 0.75 15.03 0.86
N SER A 28 -0.23 14.14 1.04
CA SER A 28 -0.25 13.21 2.18
C SER A 28 0.70 12.04 1.97
N LEU A 29 1.46 11.70 3.02
CA LEU A 29 2.30 10.51 3.09
C LEU A 29 1.74 9.56 4.16
N GLN A 30 1.39 8.35 3.75
CA GLN A 30 0.70 7.37 4.59
C GLN A 30 1.52 6.08 4.68
N LEU A 31 1.66 5.51 5.87
CA LEU A 31 2.09 4.13 6.05
C LEU A 31 0.87 3.22 5.88
N MET A 32 0.95 2.32 4.91
CA MET A 32 -0.12 1.40 4.54
C MET A 32 0.28 -0.04 4.88
N TYR A 33 -0.72 -0.86 5.13
CA TYR A 33 -0.64 -2.31 5.23
C TYR A 33 -1.64 -2.94 4.28
N GLU A 34 -1.24 -4.00 3.60
CA GLU A 34 -2.15 -4.82 2.79
C GLU A 34 -1.82 -6.32 2.88
N GLU A 35 -2.84 -7.12 2.62
CA GLU A 35 -2.72 -8.56 2.41
C GLU A 35 -3.17 -8.91 1.00
N LEU A 36 -2.33 -9.66 0.29
CA LEU A 36 -2.65 -10.17 -1.04
C LEU A 36 -2.88 -11.68 -1.00
N GLN A 37 -4.06 -12.11 -1.47
CA GLN A 37 -4.41 -13.50 -1.66
C GLN A 37 -4.39 -13.85 -3.15
N VAL A 38 -3.50 -14.75 -3.54
CA VAL A 38 -3.57 -15.40 -4.84
C VAL A 38 -4.60 -16.53 -4.74
N LEU A 39 -5.41 -16.72 -5.78
CA LEU A 39 -6.41 -17.80 -5.86
C LEU A 39 -5.76 -19.19 -6.07
N SER A 40 -4.77 -19.52 -5.25
CA SER A 40 -4.07 -20.81 -5.22
C SER A 40 -3.85 -21.23 -3.78
N PRO A 41 -4.32 -22.42 -3.36
CA PRO A 41 -4.16 -22.91 -1.98
C PRO A 41 -2.70 -23.19 -1.61
N LEU A 42 -1.80 -23.25 -2.59
CA LEU A 42 -0.37 -23.48 -2.40
C LEU A 42 0.41 -22.19 -2.17
N VAL A 43 -0.20 -21.03 -2.41
CA VAL A 43 0.44 -19.73 -2.23
C VAL A 43 -0.10 -19.09 -0.94
N PRO A 44 0.73 -18.93 0.10
CA PRO A 44 0.30 -18.26 1.32
C PRO A 44 -0.02 -16.79 1.03
N ILE A 45 -0.88 -16.20 1.87
CA ILE A 45 -1.17 -14.77 1.86
C ILE A 45 0.13 -13.99 2.06
N ARG A 46 0.33 -12.96 1.25
CA ARG A 46 1.51 -12.08 1.33
C ARG A 46 1.13 -10.78 2.00
N GLU A 47 1.93 -10.39 2.97
CA GLU A 47 1.74 -9.15 3.72
C GLU A 47 2.72 -8.10 3.22
N PHE A 48 2.23 -6.89 3.00
CA PHE A 48 3.06 -5.77 2.55
C PHE A 48 2.86 -4.55 3.42
N TYR A 49 3.95 -3.87 3.70
CA TYR A 49 3.96 -2.53 4.25
C TYR A 49 4.57 -1.61 3.21
N PHE A 50 3.91 -0.49 2.94
CA PHE A 50 4.36 0.46 1.93
C PHE A 50 3.98 1.87 2.33
N LEU A 51 4.75 2.83 1.85
CA LEU A 51 4.43 4.24 1.89
C LEU A 51 3.59 4.60 0.67
N ARG A 52 2.44 5.23 0.90
CA ARG A 52 1.60 5.83 -0.15
C ARG A 52 1.73 7.34 -0.10
N TYR A 53 2.11 7.94 -1.22
CA TYR A 53 2.10 9.39 -1.42
C TYR A 53 1.02 9.77 -2.42
N CYS A 54 0.15 10.69 -2.03
CA CYS A 54 -0.91 11.22 -2.90
C CYS A 54 -0.63 12.69 -3.20
N LYS A 55 -0.69 13.07 -4.48
CA LYS A 55 -0.51 14.45 -4.92
C LYS A 55 -1.58 14.85 -5.93
N GLN A 56 -2.26 15.95 -5.65
CA GLN A 56 -3.16 16.59 -6.60
C GLN A 56 -2.36 17.54 -7.50
N PHE A 57 -2.66 17.52 -8.79
CA PHE A 57 -2.17 18.46 -9.79
C PHE A 57 -3.35 18.97 -10.63
N GLU A 58 -3.12 19.92 -11.54
CA GLU A 58 -4.18 20.64 -12.26
C GLU A 58 -5.16 19.70 -12.97
N GLU A 59 -4.67 18.59 -13.50
CA GLU A 59 -5.42 17.67 -14.35
C GLU A 59 -5.81 16.36 -13.63
N GLY A 60 -5.53 16.21 -12.33
CA GLY A 60 -5.87 14.97 -11.61
C GLY A 60 -5.05 14.65 -10.36
N TRP A 61 -4.87 13.35 -10.10
CA TRP A 61 -4.16 12.80 -8.94
C TRP A 61 -3.06 11.82 -9.34
N ALA A 62 -1.91 11.92 -8.67
CA ALA A 62 -0.84 10.95 -8.73
C ALA A 62 -0.76 10.23 -7.38
N ILE A 63 -0.81 8.90 -7.39
CA ILE A 63 -0.66 8.05 -6.21
C ILE A 63 0.55 7.17 -6.45
N VAL A 64 1.51 7.20 -5.54
CA VAL A 64 2.75 6.42 -5.61
C VAL A 64 2.92 5.60 -4.35
N ASP A 65 3.16 4.30 -4.53
CA ASP A 65 3.36 3.31 -3.49
C ASP A 65 4.79 2.75 -3.56
N VAL A 66 5.52 2.80 -2.44
CA VAL A 66 6.88 2.25 -2.30
C VAL A 66 6.95 1.38 -1.07
N SER A 67 7.48 0.17 -1.18
CA SER A 67 7.63 -0.74 -0.04
C SER A 67 8.40 -0.11 1.12
N TYR A 68 7.98 -0.42 2.34
CA TYR A 68 8.54 0.09 3.58
C TYR A 68 9.06 -1.06 4.44
N GLU A 69 10.36 -1.04 4.73
CA GLU A 69 11.01 -2.00 5.60
C GLU A 69 11.26 -1.41 6.99
N PHE A 70 10.79 -2.08 8.04
CA PHE A 70 11.01 -1.63 9.41
C PHE A 70 12.47 -1.87 9.82
N PRO A 71 13.24 -0.84 10.19
CA PRO A 71 14.70 -0.97 10.32
C PRO A 71 15.24 -1.98 11.35
N HIS A 72 14.45 -2.49 12.31
CA HIS A 72 15.00 -3.27 13.44
C HIS A 72 14.13 -4.44 13.96
N ASN A 73 13.03 -4.82 13.29
CA ASN A 73 12.08 -5.78 13.86
C ASN A 73 12.18 -7.19 13.24
N LYS A 74 13.21 -7.96 13.63
CA LYS A 74 13.28 -9.41 13.34
C LYS A 74 12.13 -10.21 13.98
N HIS A 75 11.48 -9.67 15.02
CA HIS A 75 10.35 -10.31 15.71
C HIS A 75 8.98 -10.09 15.06
N PHE A 76 8.79 -9.00 14.31
CA PHE A 76 7.54 -8.74 13.58
C PHE A 76 7.62 -9.15 12.11
N ALA A 77 8.79 -9.54 11.62
CA ALA A 77 8.96 -10.04 10.26
C ALA A 77 8.22 -11.38 10.09
N SER A 78 6.92 -11.29 9.79
CA SER A 78 6.15 -12.39 9.23
C SER A 78 6.96 -13.05 8.12
N LYS A 79 6.97 -14.38 8.10
CA LYS A 79 7.68 -15.18 7.09
C LYS A 79 7.15 -14.93 5.67
N PHE A 80 5.99 -14.28 5.55
CA PHE A 80 5.34 -13.94 4.27
C PHE A 80 5.39 -12.45 3.94
N ARG A 81 6.24 -11.68 4.64
CA ARG A 81 6.46 -10.27 4.36
C ARG A 81 7.18 -10.13 3.01
N GLY A 82 6.43 -9.69 2.01
CA GLY A 82 6.94 -9.46 0.67
C GLY A 82 7.47 -8.04 0.49
N HIS A 83 8.25 -7.85 -0.57
CA HIS A 83 8.64 -6.53 -1.05
C HIS A 83 8.04 -6.31 -2.44
N ARG A 84 7.26 -5.24 -2.62
CA ARG A 84 6.76 -4.80 -3.93
C ARG A 84 7.73 -3.82 -4.57
N LEU A 85 7.85 -3.89 -5.88
CA LEU A 85 8.50 -2.82 -6.65
C LEU A 85 7.67 -1.54 -6.52
N PRO A 86 8.29 -0.36 -6.69
CA PRO A 86 7.56 0.90 -6.76
C PRO A 86 6.40 0.80 -7.74
N SER A 87 5.22 1.25 -7.30
CA SER A 87 3.98 1.16 -8.08
C SER A 87 3.11 2.38 -7.84
N GLY A 88 1.99 2.50 -8.54
CA GLY A 88 1.13 3.67 -8.41
C GLY A 88 0.12 3.78 -9.54
N CYS A 89 -0.65 4.87 -9.53
CA CYS A 89 -1.57 5.21 -10.61
C CYS A 89 -1.71 6.72 -10.79
N PHE A 90 -2.14 7.11 -11.99
CA PHE A 90 -2.67 8.42 -12.28
C PHE A 90 -4.18 8.32 -12.42
N ILE A 91 -4.90 9.25 -11.79
CA ILE A 91 -6.35 9.40 -11.92
C ILE A 91 -6.56 10.77 -12.58
N LEU A 92 -7.05 10.75 -13.83
CA LEU A 92 -7.36 11.93 -14.64
C LEU A 92 -8.87 12.19 -14.64
#